data_AF-A0AAW0WNV5-F1
#
_entry.id   AF-A0AAW0WNV5-F1
#
_cell.length_a   1.000
_cell.length_b   1.000
_cell.length_c   1.000
_cell.angle_alpha   90.00
_cell.angle_beta   90.00
_cell.angle_gamma   90.00
#
_symmetry.space_group_name_H-M   'P 1'
#
loop_
_entity.id
_entity.type
_entity.pdbx_description
1 polymer ?
#
loop_
_entity_poly.entity_id
_entity_poly.type
_entity_poly.pdbx_seq_one_letter_code
_entity_poly.pdbx_strand_id
1 'polypeptide(L)'
;TGTVVIDVEDVNDVPPRFSQPEWTLKVSENLTPDDVLATLTVQDTDISNYFTFRVVPESGRGWELFRVEGRPGGGPEGDLRAVQPLDYEDPDHRRGFSFKVQVTDM
;
A
#
# COMPACT_ATOMS: atom_id res chain seq x y z
N THR A 1 -45.74 27.09 8.79
CA THR A 1 -45.14 25.79 8.48
C THR A 1 -43.65 25.88 8.76
N GLY A 2 -43.03 24.82 9.29
CA GLY A 2 -41.61 24.81 9.64
C GLY A 2 -40.83 23.78 8.81
N THR A 3 -39.56 24.08 8.52
CA THR A 3 -38.65 23.21 7.77
C THR A 3 -37.70 22.53 8.75
N VAL A 4 -37.52 21.23 8.61
CA VAL A 4 -36.47 20.48 9.31
C VAL A 4 -35.23 20.47 8.43
N VAL A 5 -34.10 20.89 8.99
CA VAL A 5 -32.78 20.76 8.37
C VAL A 5 -32.02 19.71 9.17
N ILE A 6 -31.58 18.65 8.49
CA ILE A 6 -30.83 17.54 9.06
C ILE A 6 -29.39 17.72 8.59
N ASP A 7 -28.47 17.90 9.53
CA ASP A 7 -27.04 17.68 9.30
C ASP A 7 -26.73 16.24 9.69
N VAL A 8 -26.15 15.50 8.76
CA VAL A 8 -25.71 14.11 8.94
C VAL A 8 -24.20 14.12 9.14
N GLU A 9 -23.75 13.48 10.22
CA GLU A 9 -22.34 13.24 10.50
C GLU A 9 -22.05 11.77 10.21
N ASP A 10 -21.05 11.52 9.37
CA ASP A 10 -20.51 10.17 9.15
C ASP A 10 -19.36 9.93 10.13
N VAL A 11 -19.41 8.79 10.82
CA VAL A 11 -18.49 8.39 11.88
C VAL A 11 -17.83 7.12 11.39
N ASN A 12 -16.71 7.24 10.67
CA ASN A 12 -16.05 6.08 10.05
C ASN A 12 -15.62 5.06 11.13
N ASP A 13 -16.15 3.82 11.09
CA ASP A 13 -16.04 2.79 12.15
C ASP A 13 -15.38 1.47 11.69
N VAL A 14 -14.89 1.36 10.43
CA VAL A 14 -14.23 0.14 9.91
C VAL A 14 -12.86 0.47 9.29
N PRO A 15 -11.74 0.02 9.88
CA PRO A 15 -10.43 0.30 9.30
C PRO A 15 -10.21 -0.45 7.97
N PRO A 16 -9.49 0.15 7.00
CA PRO A 16 -9.22 -0.47 5.72
C PRO A 16 -8.45 -1.78 5.87
N ARG A 17 -8.81 -2.78 5.06
CA ARG A 17 -8.15 -4.09 5.06
C ARG A 17 -7.61 -4.43 3.69
N PHE A 18 -6.41 -4.98 3.62
CA PHE A 18 -5.92 -5.57 2.37
C PHE A 18 -6.78 -6.77 1.97
N SER A 19 -6.98 -6.96 0.67
CA SER A 19 -7.73 -8.09 0.10
C SER A 19 -7.07 -9.45 0.37
N GLN A 20 -5.78 -9.45 0.71
CA GLN A 20 -5.01 -10.63 1.07
C GLN A 20 -4.23 -10.37 2.37
N PRO A 21 -4.12 -11.38 3.26
CA PRO A 21 -3.37 -11.24 4.51
C PRO A 21 -1.85 -11.19 4.30
N GLU A 22 -1.35 -11.71 3.17
CA GLU A 22 0.06 -11.75 2.80
C GLU A 22 0.22 -11.69 1.28
N TRP A 23 1.28 -11.05 0.80
CA TRP A 23 1.66 -11.00 -0.61
C TRP A 23 3.04 -11.63 -0.79
N THR A 24 3.12 -12.73 -1.55
CA THR A 24 4.40 -13.36 -1.94
C THR A 24 4.64 -13.13 -3.42
N LEU A 25 5.77 -12.50 -3.76
CA LEU A 25 6.13 -12.12 -5.13
C LEU A 25 7.48 -12.73 -5.52
N LYS A 26 7.62 -13.09 -6.79
CA LYS A 26 8.94 -13.35 -7.40
C LYS A 26 9.38 -12.10 -8.14
N VAL A 27 10.49 -11.52 -7.71
CA VAL A 27 10.98 -10.24 -8.23
C VAL A 27 12.29 -10.47 -8.99
N SER A 28 12.43 -9.87 -10.17
CA SER A 28 13.64 -9.96 -10.98
C SER A 28 14.61 -8.83 -10.61
N GLU A 29 15.92 -9.06 -10.65
CA GLU A 29 16.91 -7.99 -10.52
C GLU A 29 17.00 -7.10 -11.78
N ASN A 30 16.57 -7.61 -12.93
CA ASN A 30 16.54 -6.89 -14.20
C ASN A 30 15.39 -5.87 -14.32
N LEU A 31 14.81 -5.45 -13.19
CA LEU A 31 13.75 -4.45 -13.17
C LEU A 31 14.36 -3.05 -13.21
N THR A 32 13.66 -2.14 -13.87
CA THR A 32 14.02 -0.72 -13.80
C THR A 32 13.51 -0.17 -12.47
N PRO A 33 14.26 0.70 -11.78
CA PRO A 33 13.71 1.46 -10.66
C PRO A 33 12.37 2.10 -11.05
N ASP A 34 11.45 2.13 -10.09
CA ASP A 34 10.05 2.54 -10.26
C ASP A 34 9.15 1.57 -11.03
N ASP A 35 9.62 0.43 -11.55
CA ASP A 35 8.73 -0.58 -12.10
C ASP A 35 7.72 -1.10 -11.05
N VAL A 36 6.48 -1.32 -11.48
CA VAL A 36 5.42 -1.88 -10.62
C VAL A 36 5.67 -3.36 -10.40
N LEU A 37 5.89 -3.75 -9.14
CA LEU A 37 6.08 -5.14 -8.72
C LEU A 37 4.75 -5.85 -8.50
N ALA A 38 3.81 -5.14 -7.89
CA ALA A 38 2.46 -5.61 -7.60
C ALA A 38 1.52 -4.43 -7.34
N THR A 39 0.23 -4.63 -7.59
CA THR A 39 -0.83 -3.71 -7.18
C THR A 39 -1.54 -4.32 -5.98
N LEU A 40 -1.37 -3.69 -4.82
CA LEU A 40 -2.03 -4.03 -3.57
C LEU A 40 -3.45 -3.45 -3.60
N THR A 41 -4.45 -4.25 -3.24
CA THR A 41 -5.85 -3.79 -3.21
C THR A 41 -6.40 -3.85 -1.80
N VAL A 42 -7.15 -2.83 -1.41
CA VAL A 42 -7.87 -2.78 -0.13
C VAL A 42 -9.37 -2.94 -0.34
N GLN A 43 -10.01 -3.49 0.68
CA GLN A 43 -11.45 -3.60 0.77
C GLN A 43 -11.89 -2.77 1.96
N ASP A 44 -12.78 -1.83 1.66
CA ASP A 44 -13.37 -0.93 2.63
C ASP A 44 -14.81 -0.67 2.20
N THR A 45 -15.73 -0.62 3.17
CA THR A 45 -17.16 -0.42 2.92
C THR A 45 -17.54 1.06 2.92
N ASP A 46 -16.61 1.95 3.28
CA ASP A 46 -16.96 3.35 3.49
C ASP A 46 -16.98 4.15 2.17
N ILE A 47 -17.92 5.09 2.08
CA ILE A 47 -18.37 5.68 0.81
C ILE A 47 -17.37 6.75 0.30
N SER A 48 -16.51 7.30 1.15
CA SER A 48 -15.51 8.30 0.79
C SER A 48 -14.14 8.02 1.43
N ASN A 49 -13.39 7.07 0.89
CA ASN A 49 -12.06 6.76 1.41
C ASN A 49 -10.95 7.27 0.50
N TYR A 50 -10.09 8.14 1.04
CA TYR A 50 -8.77 8.38 0.48
C TYR A 50 -7.75 7.48 1.16
N PHE A 51 -7.30 6.44 0.44
CA PHE A 51 -6.30 5.53 0.97
C PHE A 51 -4.88 6.08 0.79
N THR A 52 -4.16 6.16 1.90
CA THR A 52 -2.74 6.44 1.94
C THR A 52 -1.98 5.16 2.25
N PHE A 53 -1.05 4.80 1.38
CA PHE A 53 -0.22 3.61 1.52
C PHE A 53 1.20 3.99 1.93
N ARG A 54 1.84 3.16 2.75
CA ARG A 54 3.28 3.27 3.04
C ARG A 54 3.91 1.93 3.35
N VAL A 55 5.19 1.79 3.00
CA VAL A 55 6.05 0.77 3.61
C VAL A 55 6.34 1.20 5.05
N VAL A 56 6.24 0.25 5.99
CA VAL A 56 6.50 0.52 7.41
C VAL A 56 8.01 0.51 7.64
N PRO A 57 8.61 1.62 8.10
CA PRO A 57 10.04 1.68 8.38
C PRO A 57 10.46 0.62 9.40
N GLU A 58 11.65 0.05 9.21
CA GLU A 58 12.26 -0.94 10.12
C GLU A 58 11.44 -2.23 10.34
N SER A 59 10.41 -2.46 9.53
CA SER A 59 9.50 -3.60 9.71
C SER A 59 10.05 -4.96 9.25
N GLY A 60 11.22 -4.96 8.63
CA GLY A 60 11.94 -6.17 8.24
C GLY A 60 13.04 -5.90 7.21
N ARG A 61 13.40 -6.90 6.40
CA ARG A 61 14.54 -6.83 5.47
C ARG A 61 14.19 -6.08 4.19
N GLY A 62 15.03 -5.10 3.85
CA GLY A 62 14.98 -4.34 2.60
C GLY A 62 13.79 -3.41 2.49
N TRP A 63 13.15 -3.03 3.60
CA TRP A 63 11.98 -2.13 3.60
C TRP A 63 12.30 -0.79 2.91
N GLU A 64 13.52 -0.32 3.04
CA GLU A 64 14.06 0.92 2.49
C GLU A 64 14.21 0.89 0.96
N LEU A 65 14.18 -0.29 0.37
CA LEU A 65 14.34 -0.52 -1.07
C LEU A 65 13.02 -0.43 -1.84
N PHE A 66 11.89 -0.32 -1.13
CA PHE A 66 10.57 -0.33 -1.72
C PHE A 66 9.73 0.84 -1.24
N ARG A 67 8.76 1.23 -2.07
CA ARG A 67 7.70 2.16 -1.68
C ARG A 67 6.36 1.69 -2.23
N VAL A 68 5.28 2.20 -1.66
CA VAL A 68 3.92 1.99 -2.17
C VAL A 68 3.33 3.36 -2.48
N GLU A 69 2.77 3.49 -3.68
CA GLU A 69 2.11 4.72 -4.14
C GLU A 69 0.65 4.43 -4.47
N GLY A 70 -0.27 5.26 -3.95
CA GLY A 70 -1.67 5.21 -4.34
C GLY A 70 -1.89 5.63 -5.80
N ARG A 71 -3.02 5.23 -6.38
CA ARG A 71 -3.40 5.65 -7.73
C ARG A 71 -3.61 7.18 -7.82
N PRO A 72 -3.20 7.82 -8.94
CA PRO A 72 -3.62 9.18 -9.24
C PRO A 72 -5.15 9.27 -9.30
N GLY A 73 -5.75 10.17 -8.50
CA GLY A 73 -7.20 10.29 -8.38
C GLY A 73 -7.81 9.50 -7.21
N GLY A 74 -6.99 8.80 -6.43
CA GLY A 74 -7.44 7.97 -5.30
C GLY A 74 -7.90 6.58 -5.74
N GLY A 75 -8.51 5.85 -4.82
CA GLY A 75 -8.98 4.48 -5.03
C GLY A 75 -8.28 3.44 -4.16
N PRO A 76 -8.85 2.22 -4.08
CA PRO A 76 -8.40 1.17 -3.16
C PRO A 76 -7.09 0.49 -3.57
N GLU A 77 -6.41 0.95 -4.61
CA GLU A 77 -5.18 0.36 -5.09
C GLU A 77 -3.92 1.18 -4.76
N GLY A 78 -2.87 0.47 -4.34
CA GLY A 78 -1.51 0.99 -4.20
C GLY A 78 -0.50 0.15 -4.97
N ASP A 79 0.34 0.77 -5.78
CA ASP A 79 1.40 0.10 -6.53
C ASP A 79 2.67 -0.01 -5.69
N LEU A 80 3.12 -1.23 -5.42
CA LEU A 80 4.43 -1.54 -4.83
C LEU A 80 5.51 -1.41 -5.90
N ARG A 81 6.54 -0.60 -5.61
CA ARG A 81 7.65 -0.29 -6.52
C ARG A 81 8.99 -0.46 -5.81
N ALA A 82 10.01 -0.88 -6.56
CA ALA A 82 11.40 -0.79 -6.09
C ALA A 82 11.92 0.64 -6.32
N VAL A 83 12.52 1.26 -5.31
CA VAL A 83 13.05 2.64 -5.42
C VAL A 83 14.48 2.69 -5.93
N GLN A 84 15.16 1.54 -5.94
CA GLN A 84 16.52 1.38 -6.45
C GLN A 84 16.69 0.00 -7.10
N PRO A 85 17.75 -0.21 -7.90
CA PRO A 85 18.03 -1.51 -8.49
C PRO A 85 18.20 -2.57 -7.40
N LEU A 86 17.66 -3.76 -7.66
CA LEU A 86 17.95 -4.94 -6.86
C LEU A 86 19.19 -5.62 -7.43
N ASP A 87 19.96 -6.24 -6.56
CA ASP A 87 21.24 -6.87 -6.90
C ASP A 87 21.30 -8.19 -6.13
N TYR A 88 21.11 -9.35 -6.78
CA TYR A 88 21.16 -10.64 -6.08
C TYR A 88 22.57 -11.20 -5.95
N GLU A 89 23.60 -10.50 -6.43
CA GLU A 89 24.99 -10.68 -6.05
C GLU A 89 25.24 -10.22 -4.61
N ASP A 90 24.51 -9.19 -4.14
CA ASP A 90 24.47 -8.76 -2.74
C ASP A 90 23.88 -9.86 -1.81
N PRO A 91 24.62 -10.31 -0.78
CA PRO A 91 24.14 -11.31 0.18
C PRO A 91 22.82 -10.94 0.90
N ASP A 92 22.58 -9.66 1.15
CA ASP A 92 21.38 -9.21 1.87
C ASP A 92 20.14 -9.23 0.98
N HIS A 93 20.29 -8.87 -0.29
CA HIS A 93 19.21 -9.00 -1.27
C HIS A 93 18.92 -10.46 -1.63
N ARG A 94 19.95 -11.31 -1.77
CA ARG A 94 19.81 -12.74 -2.10
C ARG A 94 18.98 -13.52 -1.08
N ARG A 95 18.94 -13.07 0.18
CA ARG A 95 18.11 -13.66 1.25
C ARG A 95 16.61 -13.37 1.08
N GLY A 96 16.26 -12.49 0.15
CA GLY A 96 14.90 -12.04 -0.09
C GLY A 96 14.41 -11.01 0.91
N PHE A 97 13.38 -10.30 0.49
CA PHE A 97 12.80 -9.16 1.19
C PHE A 97 11.57 -9.58 1.99
N SER A 98 11.39 -8.96 3.15
CA SER A 98 10.24 -9.24 4.01
C SER A 98 10.00 -8.03 4.89
N PHE A 99 8.91 -7.30 4.66
CA PHE A 99 8.56 -6.07 5.37
C PHE A 99 7.04 -5.90 5.40
N LYS A 100 6.55 -4.91 6.14
CA LYS A 100 5.12 -4.62 6.26
C LYS A 100 4.75 -3.41 5.40
N VAL A 101 3.55 -3.46 4.85
CA VAL A 101 2.88 -2.31 4.24
C VAL A 101 1.67 -1.95 5.09
N GLN A 102 1.44 -0.66 5.28
CA GLN A 102 0.29 -0.12 5.98
C GLN A 102 -0.57 0.70 5.03
N VAL A 103 -1.88 0.61 5.20
CA VAL A 103 -2.87 1.50 4.60
C VAL A 103 -3.57 2.30 5.71
N THR A 104 -3.98 3.51 5.41
CA THR A 104 -4.79 4.38 6.27
C THR A 104 -5.78 5.12 5.38
N ASP A 105 -7.03 5.18 5.78
CA ASP A 105 -8.10 6.00 5.22
C ASP A 105 -8.05 7.42 5.82
N MET A 106 -8.41 8.43 5.03
CA MET A 106 -8.54 9.84 5.42
C MET A 106 -9.84 10.42 4.90
#